data_AF-A0A7S2GE13-F1
#
_entry.id   AF-A0A7S2GE13-F1
#
_cell.length_a   1.000
_cell.length_b   1.000
_cell.length_c   1.000
_cell.angle_alpha   90.00
_cell.angle_beta   90.00
_cell.angle_gamma   90.00
#
_symmetry.space_group_name_H-M   'P 1'
#
loop_
_entity.id
_entity.type
_entity.pdbx_description
1 polymer ?
#
loop_
_entity_poly.entity_id
_entity_poly.type
_entity_poly.pdbx_seq_one_letter_code
_entity_poly.pdbx_strand_id
1 'polypeptide(L)'
;SKTRWVLLGLLAIWLVVQSALFLRSVERAATEAENQRRAAVEEVHLHGSPRKKKHGHGPRIAILSLSNLAKYEGPRNAKVYAQKWDYDYIEAASAVQSATSALRRWDGDMLFLKVFAIMRFLPRYDWVFWHDSDAVFLNHSRPLTEFVDEHYDMVLTAGACGSGKWERMLNTGHMLVRNSPTALTTLRSVWSLWNHTHCKYGEDQYVGGQTLCKVVDGRAKYYQGELGALMSVLGHCEPCDKKIKYTGFRTFNSMYPCQGPGDLVVHVPGIKDRDILDIFMDSTDFETGIYEHAPELSPKKCPVIEREHECTDRMSCDRLYHGLNTHRKCPPSTATVRARRGQNGTGAVPRVPGAGPGPGPGP
;
A
#
# COMPACT_ATOMS: atom_id res chain seq x y z
N SER A 1 5.47 57.97 41.65
CA SER A 1 6.86 58.32 41.96
C SER A 1 7.75 58.00 40.77
N LYS A 2 8.90 58.70 40.60
CA LYS A 2 9.88 58.44 39.53
C LYS A 2 10.34 56.97 39.47
N THR A 3 10.41 56.31 40.62
CA THR A 3 10.77 54.89 40.77
C THR A 3 9.87 53.93 39.98
N ARG A 4 8.55 54.19 39.91
CA ARG A 4 7.62 53.32 39.15
C ARG A 4 7.90 53.36 37.64
N TRP A 5 8.23 54.53 37.10
CA TRP A 5 8.55 54.68 35.68
C TRP A 5 9.88 54.01 35.31
N VAL A 6 10.87 54.06 36.20
CA VAL A 6 12.15 53.33 36.02
C VAL A 6 11.91 51.82 36.01
N LEU A 7 11.12 51.29 36.95
CA LEU A 7 10.81 49.86 37.01
C LEU A 7 10.01 49.38 35.78
N LEU A 8 9.05 50.18 35.30
CA LEU A 8 8.32 49.88 34.06
C LEU A 8 9.25 49.87 32.83
N GLY A 9 10.19 50.82 32.75
CA GLY A 9 11.20 50.85 31.70
C GLY A 9 12.10 49.61 31.71
N LEU A 10 12.58 49.20 32.89
CA LEU A 10 13.40 47.99 33.04
C LEU A 10 12.62 46.71 32.68
N LEU A 11 11.35 46.61 33.08
CA LEU A 11 10.49 45.48 32.74
C LEU A 11 10.25 45.39 31.22
N ALA A 12 10.00 46.51 30.55
CA ALA A 12 9.84 46.56 29.10
C ALA A 12 11.12 46.11 28.37
N ILE A 13 12.28 46.59 28.80
CA ILE A 13 13.58 46.15 28.25
C ILE A 13 13.76 44.65 28.47
N TRP A 14 13.48 44.15 29.66
CA TRP A 14 13.59 42.73 29.98
C TRP A 14 12.68 41.86 29.08
N LEU A 15 11.42 42.25 28.85
CA LEU A 15 10.49 41.54 27.97
C LEU A 15 10.96 41.51 26.50
N VAL A 16 11.52 42.63 26.00
CA VAL A 16 12.10 42.68 24.65
C VAL A 16 13.29 41.73 24.53
N VAL A 17 14.16 41.70 25.54
CA VAL A 17 15.31 40.78 25.58
C VAL A 17 14.85 39.32 25.61
N GLN A 18 13.87 38.96 26.44
CA GLN A 18 13.32 37.60 26.50
C GLN A 18 12.68 37.18 25.16
N SER A 19 11.93 38.08 24.52
CA SER A 19 11.31 37.81 23.21
C SER A 19 12.36 37.58 22.12
N ALA A 20 13.44 38.40 22.10
CA ALA A 20 14.53 38.23 21.15
C ALA A 20 15.32 36.93 21.37
N LEU A 21 15.54 36.54 22.63
CA LEU A 21 16.17 35.25 22.98
C LEU A 21 15.30 34.06 22.56
N PHE A 22 13.98 34.15 22.78
CA PHE A 22 13.03 33.14 22.36
C PHE A 22 13.03 32.97 20.83
N LEU A 23 12.93 34.07 20.07
CA LEU A 23 12.98 34.02 18.60
C LEU A 23 14.28 33.41 18.09
N ARG A 24 15.43 33.77 18.66
CA ARG A 24 16.72 33.15 18.32
C ARG A 24 16.75 31.66 18.65
N SER A 25 16.12 31.23 19.73
CA SER A 25 16.00 29.81 20.09
C SER A 25 15.17 29.05 19.05
N VAL A 26 14.06 29.64 18.61
CA VAL A 26 13.20 29.05 17.57
C VAL A 26 13.94 28.97 16.24
N GLU A 27 14.66 30.02 15.83
CA GLU A 27 15.48 30.02 14.61
C GLU A 27 16.59 28.97 14.65
N ARG A 28 17.28 28.82 15.78
CA ARG A 28 18.29 27.76 15.96
C ARG A 28 17.68 26.37 15.85
N ALA A 29 16.55 26.13 16.51
CA ALA A 29 15.86 24.84 16.44
C ALA A 29 15.39 24.53 15.00
N ALA A 30 14.88 25.53 14.28
CA ALA A 30 14.50 25.37 12.88
C ALA A 30 15.71 25.07 11.98
N THR A 31 16.83 25.78 12.20
CA THR A 31 18.08 25.58 11.44
C THR A 31 18.68 24.20 11.72
N GLU A 32 18.68 23.76 12.98
CA GLU A 32 19.19 22.44 13.38
C GLU A 32 18.32 21.32 12.79
N ALA A 33 17.00 21.46 12.81
CA ALA A 33 16.08 20.51 12.18
C ALA A 33 16.30 20.43 10.65
N GLU A 34 16.54 21.56 9.98
CA GLU A 34 16.86 21.59 8.55
C GLU A 34 18.22 20.96 8.24
N ASN A 35 19.24 21.22 9.07
CA ASN A 35 20.56 20.59 8.95
C ASN A 35 20.50 19.08 9.19
N GLN A 36 19.74 18.61 10.18
CA GLN A 36 19.50 17.18 10.40
C GLN A 36 18.76 16.55 9.21
N ARG A 37 17.81 17.26 8.62
CA ARG A 37 17.17 16.83 7.36
C ARG A 37 18.16 16.70 6.22
N ARG A 38 19.04 17.69 6.02
CA ARG A 38 20.08 17.66 4.97
C ARG A 38 21.09 16.55 5.21
N ALA A 39 21.58 16.40 6.44
CA ALA A 39 22.51 15.34 6.82
C ALA A 39 21.88 13.95 6.62
N ALA A 40 20.60 13.77 6.99
CA ALA A 40 19.88 12.53 6.71
C ALA A 40 19.79 12.28 5.19
N VAL A 41 19.51 13.30 4.38
CA VAL A 41 19.51 13.22 2.90
C VAL A 41 20.89 12.86 2.35
N GLU A 42 21.98 13.41 2.88
CA GLU A 42 23.36 13.10 2.49
C GLU A 42 23.78 11.68 2.90
N GLU A 43 23.42 11.23 4.11
CA GLU A 43 23.66 9.86 4.57
C GLU A 43 22.87 8.85 3.71
N VAL A 44 21.67 9.21 3.24
CA VAL A 44 20.96 8.43 2.21
C VAL A 44 21.78 8.30 0.92
N HIS A 45 22.47 9.37 0.51
CA HIS A 45 23.28 9.38 -0.72
C HIS A 45 24.57 8.57 -0.57
N LEU A 46 25.18 8.55 0.62
CA LEU A 46 26.42 7.82 0.90
C LEU A 46 26.23 6.29 0.86
N HIS A 47 25.05 5.77 1.22
CA HIS A 47 24.74 4.33 1.15
C HIS A 47 24.07 3.90 -0.19
N GLY A 48 24.41 4.60 -1.26
CA GLY A 48 24.05 4.23 -2.63
C GLY A 48 23.66 5.47 -3.41
N SER A 49 24.60 6.02 -4.19
CA SER A 49 24.32 7.11 -5.11
C SER A 49 23.05 6.81 -5.89
N PRO A 50 22.09 7.75 -5.98
CA PRO A 50 20.93 7.56 -6.82
C PRO A 50 21.41 7.14 -8.22
N ARG A 51 21.04 5.94 -8.67
CA ARG A 51 21.28 5.56 -10.06
C ARG A 51 20.69 6.67 -10.92
N LYS A 52 21.54 7.37 -11.68
CA LYS A 52 21.07 8.37 -12.66
C LYS A 52 20.00 7.68 -13.50
N LYS A 53 18.83 8.30 -13.65
CA LYS A 53 17.79 7.80 -14.56
C LYS A 53 18.46 7.56 -15.91
N LYS A 54 18.57 6.30 -16.33
CA LYS A 54 18.94 5.99 -17.71
C LYS A 54 17.79 6.53 -18.56
N HIS A 55 18.08 7.48 -19.46
CA HIS A 55 17.07 8.01 -20.36
C HIS A 55 16.36 6.86 -21.09
N GLY A 56 15.03 6.85 -21.07
CA GLY A 56 14.19 5.84 -21.73
C GLY A 56 13.72 4.67 -20.85
N HIS A 57 14.21 4.53 -19.62
CA HIS A 57 13.64 3.54 -18.68
C HIS A 57 12.44 4.16 -17.94
N GLY A 58 11.42 3.33 -17.69
CA GLY A 58 10.20 3.71 -16.96
C GLY A 58 10.45 4.21 -15.52
N PRO A 59 9.39 4.37 -14.70
CA PRO A 59 9.55 4.85 -13.32
C PRO A 59 10.46 3.93 -12.52
N ARG A 60 11.35 4.50 -11.69
CA ARG A 60 12.19 3.73 -10.77
C ARG A 60 11.34 3.30 -9.57
N ILE A 61 11.18 1.99 -9.41
CA ILE A 61 10.40 1.39 -8.32
C ILE A 61 11.33 0.64 -7.37
N ALA A 62 11.13 0.86 -6.06
CA ALA A 62 11.68 -0.01 -5.03
C ALA A 62 10.60 -0.83 -4.35
N ILE A 63 10.85 -2.11 -4.10
CA ILE A 63 10.06 -2.97 -3.24
C ILE A 63 10.69 -2.98 -1.85
N LEU A 64 9.94 -2.54 -0.84
CA LEU A 64 10.36 -2.52 0.55
C LEU A 64 9.65 -3.62 1.34
N SER A 65 10.37 -4.30 2.22
CA SER A 65 9.76 -5.21 3.20
C SER A 65 10.47 -5.12 4.54
N LEU A 66 9.73 -5.35 5.63
CA LEU A 66 10.27 -5.49 6.99
C LEU A 66 10.30 -6.97 7.36
N SER A 67 11.26 -7.68 6.80
CA SER A 67 11.54 -9.04 7.21
C SER A 67 13.00 -9.17 7.62
N ASN A 68 13.29 -10.25 8.34
CA ASN A 68 14.59 -10.90 8.23
C ASN A 68 14.40 -12.00 7.18
N LEU A 69 15.08 -11.90 6.02
CA LEU A 69 14.97 -12.86 4.90
C LEU A 69 15.15 -14.33 5.29
N ALA A 70 15.74 -14.60 6.47
CA ALA A 70 15.91 -15.95 6.99
C ALA A 70 14.60 -16.60 7.48
N LYS A 71 13.53 -15.83 7.73
CA LYS A 71 12.35 -16.32 8.47
C LYS A 71 11.12 -16.60 7.61
N TYR A 72 11.00 -15.97 6.44
CA TYR A 72 9.80 -16.04 5.60
C TYR A 72 10.17 -16.16 4.12
N GLU A 73 9.45 -17.01 3.37
CA GLU A 73 9.67 -17.18 1.94
C GLU A 73 9.12 -16.02 1.09
N GLY A 74 8.08 -15.33 1.56
CA GLY A 74 7.51 -14.15 0.90
C GLY A 74 8.54 -13.09 0.47
N PRO A 75 9.41 -12.63 1.39
CA PRO A 75 10.52 -11.74 1.07
C PRO A 75 11.50 -12.25 0.01
N ARG A 76 11.79 -13.56 -0.04
CA ARG A 76 12.63 -14.15 -1.08
C ARG A 76 11.92 -14.14 -2.44
N ASN A 77 10.64 -14.51 -2.45
CA ASN A 77 9.79 -14.42 -3.63
C ASN A 77 9.70 -12.98 -4.17
N ALA A 78 9.51 -11.99 -3.31
CA ALA A 78 9.50 -10.58 -3.69
C ALA A 78 10.84 -10.10 -4.27
N LYS A 79 11.96 -10.62 -3.77
CA LYS A 79 13.29 -10.34 -4.33
C LYS A 79 13.46 -10.90 -5.74
N VAL A 80 12.97 -12.12 -6.00
CA VAL A 80 12.98 -12.73 -7.35
C VAL A 80 12.09 -11.93 -8.30
N TYR A 81 10.88 -11.56 -7.86
CA TYR A 81 9.97 -10.71 -8.63
C TYR A 81 10.62 -9.34 -8.97
N ALA A 82 11.28 -8.71 -7.99
CA ALA A 82 12.00 -7.45 -8.21
C ALA A 82 13.09 -7.58 -9.27
N GLN A 83 13.89 -8.65 -9.22
CA GLN A 83 14.96 -8.91 -10.19
C GLN A 83 14.42 -9.06 -11.62
N LYS A 84 13.29 -9.78 -11.79
CA LYS A 84 12.67 -9.97 -13.11
C LYS A 84 12.31 -8.65 -13.79
N TRP A 85 11.82 -7.68 -13.01
CA TRP A 85 11.32 -6.40 -13.53
C TRP A 85 12.31 -5.23 -13.36
N ASP A 86 13.57 -5.50 -13.02
CA ASP A 86 14.61 -4.49 -12.76
C ASP A 86 14.17 -3.45 -11.69
N TYR A 87 13.50 -3.93 -10.64
CA TYR A 87 13.18 -3.15 -9.44
C TYR A 87 14.25 -3.36 -8.37
N ASP A 88 14.47 -2.35 -7.54
CA ASP A 88 15.32 -2.52 -6.36
C ASP A 88 14.52 -3.20 -5.25
N TYR A 89 15.04 -4.28 -4.67
CA TYR A 89 14.49 -4.89 -3.46
C TYR A 89 15.29 -4.46 -2.23
N ILE A 90 14.61 -3.94 -1.21
CA ILE A 90 15.24 -3.42 0.00
C ILE A 90 14.60 -4.07 1.24
N GLU A 91 15.44 -4.77 1.98
CA GLU A 91 15.12 -5.26 3.33
C GLU A 91 15.27 -4.09 4.32
N ALA A 92 14.15 -3.46 4.65
CA ALA A 92 14.13 -2.21 5.40
C ALA A 92 14.46 -2.40 6.89
N ALA A 93 14.47 -3.63 7.40
CA ALA A 93 14.64 -3.93 8.83
C ALA A 93 15.92 -3.33 9.42
N SER A 94 17.05 -3.44 8.73
CA SER A 94 18.34 -2.90 9.21
C SER A 94 18.38 -1.37 9.20
N ALA A 95 17.89 -0.74 8.12
CA ALA A 95 17.82 0.71 7.98
C ALA A 95 16.85 1.33 8.98
N VAL A 96 15.77 0.61 9.28
CA VAL A 96 14.87 0.95 10.37
C VAL A 96 15.58 0.80 11.70
N GLN A 97 16.16 -0.37 12.00
CA GLN A 97 16.75 -0.66 13.30
C GLN A 97 17.88 0.32 13.65
N SER A 98 18.71 0.73 12.69
CA SER A 98 19.74 1.75 12.93
C SER A 98 19.12 3.08 13.31
N ALA A 99 18.11 3.55 12.59
CA ALA A 99 17.42 4.80 12.88
C ALA A 99 16.60 4.77 14.18
N THR A 100 16.04 3.61 14.53
CA THR A 100 15.19 3.45 15.72
C THR A 100 15.95 3.05 16.96
N SER A 101 17.17 2.53 16.84
CA SER A 101 18.07 2.31 17.98
C SER A 101 18.44 3.61 18.70
N ALA A 102 18.41 4.75 18.00
CA ALA A 102 18.47 6.08 18.59
C ALA A 102 17.20 6.43 19.39
N LEU A 103 16.06 5.86 19.01
CA LEU A 103 14.76 5.98 19.66
C LEU A 103 14.57 4.86 20.69
N ARG A 104 15.52 4.66 21.62
CA ARG A 104 15.64 3.54 22.61
C ARG A 104 14.39 3.10 23.44
N ARG A 105 13.18 3.62 23.22
CA ARG A 105 11.92 3.24 23.89
C ARG A 105 10.86 2.73 22.91
N TRP A 106 11.26 1.94 21.92
CA TRP A 106 10.32 1.32 21.00
C TRP A 106 9.65 0.10 21.64
N ASP A 107 8.72 0.35 22.56
CA ASP A 107 7.70 -0.63 22.97
C ASP A 107 6.50 -0.64 21.99
N GLY A 108 6.60 0.16 20.92
CA GLY A 108 5.51 0.54 20.03
C GLY A 108 5.35 -0.35 18.80
N ASP A 109 4.09 -0.55 18.45
CA ASP A 109 3.54 -1.27 17.31
C ASP A 109 4.44 -1.30 16.05
N MET A 110 5.02 -2.49 15.77
CA MET A 110 5.85 -2.77 14.59
C MET A 110 5.15 -2.39 13.27
N LEU A 111 3.83 -2.27 13.28
CA LEU A 111 3.05 -1.91 12.10
C LEU A 111 3.36 -0.50 11.56
N PHE A 112 3.75 0.46 12.41
CA PHE A 112 4.12 1.81 11.95
C PHE A 112 5.49 1.88 11.28
N LEU A 113 6.32 0.85 11.43
CA LEU A 113 7.65 0.83 10.84
C LEU A 113 7.65 0.92 9.33
N LYS A 114 6.60 0.39 8.68
CA LYS A 114 6.48 0.49 7.24
C LYS A 114 6.36 1.94 6.78
N VAL A 115 5.61 2.77 7.52
CA VAL A 115 5.44 4.20 7.21
C VAL A 115 6.78 4.90 7.29
N PHE A 116 7.56 4.63 8.34
CA PHE A 116 8.91 5.16 8.48
C PHE A 116 9.84 4.70 7.36
N ALA A 117 9.86 3.41 7.04
CA ALA A 117 10.65 2.85 5.97
C ALA A 117 10.32 3.49 4.61
N ILE A 118 9.03 3.59 4.27
CA ILE A 118 8.59 4.25 3.03
C ILE A 118 9.10 5.69 3.01
N MET A 119 8.85 6.50 4.04
CA MET A 119 9.33 7.89 4.09
C MET A 119 10.85 8.01 3.92
N ARG A 120 11.61 7.06 4.46
CA ARG A 120 13.08 7.04 4.43
C ARG A 120 13.65 6.73 3.04
N PHE A 121 12.98 5.87 2.27
CA PHE A 121 13.45 5.44 0.95
C PHE A 121 12.78 6.16 -0.23
N LEU A 122 11.54 6.64 -0.05
CA LEU A 122 10.75 7.27 -1.10
C LEU A 122 11.49 8.39 -1.86
N PRO A 123 12.27 9.29 -1.22
CA PRO A 123 13.01 10.34 -1.94
C PRO A 123 14.00 9.83 -3.00
N ARG A 124 14.40 8.55 -2.95
CA ARG A 124 15.37 7.95 -3.88
C ARG A 124 14.72 7.38 -5.14
N TYR A 125 13.42 7.12 -5.09
CA TYR A 125 12.65 6.42 -6.13
C TYR A 125 11.56 7.31 -6.70
N ASP A 126 10.99 6.91 -7.84
CA ASP A 126 9.77 7.56 -8.34
C ASP A 126 8.56 6.98 -7.61
N TRP A 127 8.61 5.67 -7.33
CA TRP A 127 7.61 4.94 -6.57
C TRP A 127 8.24 3.95 -5.59
N VAL A 128 7.58 3.72 -4.47
CA VAL A 128 7.89 2.67 -3.51
C VAL A 128 6.69 1.74 -3.43
N PHE A 129 6.91 0.45 -3.59
CA PHE A 129 5.95 -0.58 -3.27
C PHE A 129 6.26 -1.17 -1.90
N TRP A 130 5.35 -1.00 -0.96
CA TRP A 130 5.42 -1.69 0.32
C TRP A 130 4.92 -3.13 0.18
N HIS A 131 5.65 -4.08 0.74
CA HIS A 131 5.31 -5.50 0.73
C HIS A 131 5.49 -6.12 2.12
N ASP A 132 4.37 -6.42 2.78
CA ASP A 132 4.33 -7.17 4.04
C ASP A 132 5.03 -8.53 3.87
N SER A 133 5.70 -8.99 4.94
CA SER A 133 6.55 -10.19 4.91
C SER A 133 5.78 -11.51 4.88
N ASP A 134 4.49 -11.46 5.20
CA ASP A 134 3.53 -12.57 5.18
C ASP A 134 2.69 -12.58 3.89
N ALA A 135 3.31 -12.18 2.77
CA ALA A 135 2.70 -12.16 1.46
C ALA A 135 3.64 -12.73 0.38
N VAL A 136 3.07 -13.15 -0.75
CA VAL A 136 3.77 -13.77 -1.88
C VAL A 136 3.26 -13.17 -3.18
N PHE A 137 4.16 -12.75 -4.07
CA PHE A 137 3.81 -12.48 -5.46
C PHE A 137 3.47 -13.79 -6.16
N LEU A 138 2.22 -13.92 -6.61
CA LEU A 138 1.74 -15.06 -7.36
C LEU A 138 2.04 -14.93 -8.85
N ASN A 139 1.91 -13.72 -9.42
CA ASN A 139 2.06 -13.53 -10.86
C ASN A 139 3.26 -12.64 -11.22
N HIS A 140 4.34 -13.26 -11.67
CA HIS A 140 5.57 -12.60 -12.09
C HIS A 140 5.51 -12.13 -13.55
N SER A 141 4.49 -12.47 -14.36
CA SER A 141 4.33 -11.91 -15.71
C SER A 141 3.74 -10.49 -15.73
N ARG A 142 3.25 -9.99 -14.59
CA ARG A 142 2.67 -8.66 -14.47
C ARG A 142 3.61 -7.69 -13.73
N PRO A 143 4.06 -6.59 -14.36
CA PRO A 143 4.91 -5.61 -13.71
C PRO A 143 4.12 -4.64 -12.81
N LEU A 144 4.75 -4.12 -11.75
CA LEU A 144 4.16 -3.05 -10.92
C LEU A 144 3.86 -1.77 -11.73
N THR A 145 4.57 -1.54 -12.84
CA THR A 145 4.34 -0.40 -13.74
C THR A 145 2.96 -0.43 -14.40
N GLU A 146 2.28 -1.59 -14.47
CA GLU A 146 0.89 -1.67 -14.94
C GLU A 146 -0.06 -0.84 -14.06
N PHE A 147 0.29 -0.65 -12.79
CA PHE A 147 -0.57 0.00 -11.82
C PHE A 147 -0.11 1.40 -11.40
N VAL A 148 1.08 1.81 -11.85
CA VAL A 148 1.57 3.18 -11.68
C VAL A 148 0.63 4.15 -12.39
N ASP A 149 0.28 5.23 -11.72
CA ASP A 149 -0.60 6.26 -12.26
C ASP A 149 -0.19 7.63 -11.76
N GLU A 150 0.43 8.42 -12.64
CA GLU A 150 1.03 9.72 -12.30
C GLU A 150 -0.01 10.79 -11.91
N HIS A 151 -1.31 10.53 -12.03
CA HIS A 151 -2.36 11.41 -11.51
C HIS A 151 -2.55 11.29 -10.00
N TYR A 152 -2.12 10.16 -9.44
CA TYR A 152 -2.28 9.80 -8.04
C TYR A 152 -0.93 9.78 -7.32
N ASP A 153 -0.99 9.92 -6.01
CA ASP A 153 0.15 9.93 -5.11
C ASP A 153 0.31 8.61 -4.36
N MET A 154 -0.78 7.82 -4.22
CA MET A 154 -0.75 6.48 -3.67
C MET A 154 -1.76 5.58 -4.39
N VAL A 155 -1.45 4.29 -4.46
CA VAL A 155 -2.37 3.23 -4.90
C VAL A 155 -2.56 2.26 -3.74
N LEU A 156 -3.81 2.14 -3.28
CA LEU A 156 -4.20 1.36 -2.12
C LEU A 156 -5.22 0.29 -2.52
N THR A 157 -5.26 -0.81 -1.78
CA THR A 157 -6.29 -1.84 -1.98
C THR A 157 -7.44 -1.65 -1.00
N ALA A 158 -8.65 -1.57 -1.54
CA ALA A 158 -9.87 -1.55 -0.75
C ALA A 158 -10.29 -2.98 -0.38
N GLY A 159 -10.96 -3.10 0.77
CA GLY A 159 -11.58 -4.33 1.22
C GLY A 159 -12.66 -4.78 0.25
N ALA A 160 -12.90 -6.09 0.22
CA ALA A 160 -13.79 -6.64 -0.78
C ALA A 160 -15.26 -6.32 -0.51
N CYS A 161 -16.00 -6.07 -1.59
CA CYS A 161 -17.44 -5.86 -1.54
C CYS A 161 -18.18 -7.08 -0.96
N GLY A 162 -19.19 -6.82 -0.15
CA GLY A 162 -19.94 -7.86 0.56
C GLY A 162 -19.21 -8.49 1.75
N SER A 163 -17.98 -8.05 2.08
CA SER A 163 -17.26 -8.50 3.30
C SER A 163 -17.81 -7.90 4.61
N GLY A 164 -18.96 -7.24 4.54
CA GLY A 164 -19.65 -6.63 5.69
C GLY A 164 -18.84 -5.47 6.26
N LYS A 165 -18.44 -5.56 7.53
CA LYS A 165 -17.70 -4.48 8.20
C LYS A 165 -16.32 -4.19 7.59
N TRP A 166 -15.77 -5.09 6.79
CA TRP A 166 -14.45 -4.96 6.16
C TRP A 166 -14.48 -4.29 4.78
N GLU A 167 -15.67 -4.11 4.20
CA GLU A 167 -15.85 -3.59 2.84
C GLU A 167 -15.28 -2.18 2.66
N ARG A 168 -15.29 -1.39 3.74
CA ARG A 168 -14.76 -0.03 3.75
C ARG A 168 -13.32 0.06 4.26
N MET A 169 -12.72 -1.06 4.61
CA MET A 169 -11.38 -1.07 5.18
C MET A 169 -10.34 -1.15 4.08
N LEU A 170 -9.28 -0.36 4.23
CA LEU A 170 -8.10 -0.50 3.40
C LEU A 170 -7.29 -1.69 3.88
N ASN A 171 -6.45 -2.24 3.03
CA ASN A 171 -5.34 -3.07 3.46
C ASN A 171 -4.02 -2.36 3.11
N THR A 172 -3.18 -2.17 4.12
CA THR A 172 -1.88 -1.49 4.01
C THR A 172 -0.70 -2.45 4.00
N GLY A 173 -0.96 -3.75 3.83
CA GLY A 173 0.09 -4.74 3.63
C GLY A 173 0.77 -4.62 2.27
N HIS A 174 0.05 -4.05 1.30
CA HIS A 174 0.59 -3.66 0.01
C HIS A 174 0.13 -2.26 -0.38
N MET A 175 1.09 -1.40 -0.70
CA MET A 175 0.82 -0.01 -1.09
C MET A 175 1.83 0.43 -2.12
N LEU A 176 1.38 1.07 -3.19
CA LEU A 176 2.28 1.79 -4.10
C LEU A 176 2.24 3.27 -3.74
N VAL A 177 3.38 3.88 -3.45
CA VAL A 177 3.50 5.26 -2.97
C VAL A 177 4.43 6.03 -3.89
N ARG A 178 3.93 7.13 -4.46
CA ARG A 178 4.71 8.01 -5.33
C ARG A 178 5.58 8.93 -4.50
N ASN A 179 6.77 9.24 -5.00
CA ASN A 179 7.60 10.30 -4.44
C ASN A 179 7.02 11.67 -4.81
N SER A 180 6.04 12.11 -4.02
CA SER A 180 5.40 13.41 -4.16
C SER A 180 5.28 14.14 -2.82
N PRO A 181 5.18 15.48 -2.82
CA PRO A 181 4.96 16.25 -1.61
C PRO A 181 3.70 15.84 -0.84
N THR A 182 2.62 15.50 -1.56
CA THR A 182 1.36 15.05 -0.94
C THR A 182 1.55 13.72 -0.22
N ALA A 183 2.10 12.69 -0.88
CA ALA A 183 2.32 11.37 -0.28
C ALA A 183 3.20 11.47 0.98
N LEU A 184 4.30 12.22 0.90
CA LEU A 184 5.18 12.45 2.05
C LEU A 184 4.46 13.18 3.19
N THR A 185 3.60 14.15 2.88
CA THR A 185 2.82 14.87 3.90
C THR A 185 1.81 13.94 4.55
N THR A 186 1.08 13.13 3.77
CA THR A 186 0.15 12.11 4.27
C THR A 186 0.85 11.12 5.18
N LEU A 187 1.98 10.54 4.77
CA LEU A 187 2.74 9.59 5.60
C LEU A 187 3.30 10.24 6.88
N ARG A 188 3.73 11.50 6.84
CA ARG A 188 4.14 12.25 8.03
C ARG A 188 2.97 12.48 8.99
N SER A 189 1.77 12.74 8.48
CA SER A 189 0.57 12.84 9.31
C SER A 189 0.26 11.49 9.97
N VAL A 190 0.32 10.38 9.23
CA VAL A 190 0.16 9.02 9.80
C VAL A 190 1.20 8.75 10.88
N TRP A 191 2.46 9.04 10.60
CA TRP A 191 3.57 8.91 11.55
C TRP A 191 3.40 9.80 12.78
N SER A 192 2.87 11.01 12.63
CA SER A 192 2.62 11.91 13.75
C SER A 192 1.56 11.37 14.71
N LEU A 193 0.54 10.67 14.17
CA LEU A 193 -0.47 10.03 15.01
C LEU A 193 0.15 8.96 15.91
N TRP A 194 1.13 8.18 15.41
CA TRP A 194 1.88 7.23 16.23
C TRP A 194 2.56 7.88 17.44
N ASN A 195 3.27 8.99 17.20
CA ASN A 195 4.00 9.70 18.25
C ASN A 195 3.08 10.33 19.32
N HIS A 196 1.79 10.45 19.01
CA HIS A 196 0.76 10.92 19.93
C HIS A 196 -0.10 9.79 20.53
N THR A 197 0.08 8.54 20.08
CA THR A 197 -0.66 7.37 20.55
C THR A 197 0.14 6.51 21.53
N HIS A 198 0.44 7.07 22.71
CA HIS A 198 0.08 6.33 23.92
C HIS A 198 -1.41 6.64 24.12
N CYS A 199 -2.29 5.83 23.52
CA CYS A 199 -3.72 6.11 23.30
C CYS A 199 -4.38 6.88 24.46
N LYS A 200 -4.54 8.21 24.27
CA LYS A 200 -5.25 9.11 25.20
C LYS A 200 -6.64 9.50 24.69
N TYR A 201 -7.11 8.83 23.64
CA TYR A 201 -8.42 9.05 23.04
C TYR A 201 -9.38 7.92 23.44
N GLY A 202 -10.06 8.14 24.57
CA GLY A 202 -11.41 7.64 24.88
C GLY A 202 -11.70 6.14 24.76
N GLU A 203 -11.82 5.49 25.92
CA GLU A 203 -12.40 4.16 26.17
C GLU A 203 -11.63 2.97 25.61
N ASP A 204 -10.73 2.44 26.46
CA ASP A 204 -10.14 1.12 26.37
C ASP A 204 -11.24 0.04 26.32
N GLN A 205 -11.62 -0.41 25.12
CA GLN A 205 -12.21 -1.73 24.98
C GLN A 205 -11.12 -2.74 24.65
N TYR A 206 -10.64 -3.38 25.71
CA TYR A 206 -9.83 -4.59 25.66
C TYR A 206 -10.62 -5.70 24.96
N VAL A 207 -10.22 -6.07 23.74
CA VAL A 207 -10.65 -7.30 23.10
C VAL A 207 -9.40 -8.14 22.87
N GLY A 208 -9.21 -9.19 23.67
CA GLY A 208 -8.11 -10.16 23.48
C GLY A 208 -6.71 -9.71 23.91
N GLY A 209 -6.57 -8.70 24.78
CA GLY A 209 -5.28 -8.32 25.37
C GLY A 209 -4.42 -7.34 24.55
N GLN A 210 -4.98 -6.69 23.53
CA GLN A 210 -4.29 -5.64 22.77
C GLN A 210 -5.05 -4.31 22.85
N THR A 211 -4.34 -3.22 23.16
CA THR A 211 -4.88 -1.86 23.21
C THR A 211 -5.20 -1.39 21.79
N LEU A 212 -6.50 -1.27 21.47
CA LEU A 212 -6.99 -0.76 20.19
C LEU A 212 -7.12 0.76 20.27
N CYS A 213 -6.25 1.50 19.58
CA CYS A 213 -6.51 2.91 19.32
C CYS A 213 -7.69 3.02 18.35
N LYS A 214 -8.90 3.13 18.90
CA LYS A 214 -10.14 3.29 18.15
C LYS A 214 -10.20 4.74 17.68
N VAL A 215 -9.86 5.00 16.42
CA VAL A 215 -10.24 6.28 15.81
C VAL A 215 -11.75 6.25 15.64
N VAL A 216 -12.48 6.83 16.60
CA VAL A 216 -13.92 7.08 16.49
C VAL A 216 -14.09 8.43 15.81
N ASP A 217 -14.14 8.43 14.49
CA ASP A 217 -15.03 9.40 13.84
C ASP A 217 -16.42 8.79 13.93
N GLY A 218 -17.46 9.53 14.29
CA GLY A 218 -18.82 9.04 14.62
C GLY A 218 -19.54 8.22 13.54
N ARG A 219 -18.83 7.85 12.47
CA ARG A 219 -19.26 7.09 11.30
C ARG A 219 -18.45 5.80 11.04
N ALA A 220 -17.31 5.56 11.70
CA ALA A 220 -16.49 4.36 11.47
C ALA A 220 -15.67 3.92 12.70
N LYS A 221 -15.52 2.60 12.90
CA LYS A 221 -14.57 1.99 13.84
C LYS A 221 -13.35 1.52 13.04
N TYR A 222 -12.25 2.26 13.07
CA TYR A 222 -11.01 1.82 12.41
C TYR A 222 -10.18 0.94 13.35
N TYR A 223 -9.57 -0.12 12.81
CA TYR A 223 -8.74 -1.06 13.57
C TYR A 223 -7.25 -0.67 13.55
N GLN A 224 -6.52 -1.28 14.50
CA GLN A 224 -5.11 -1.11 14.91
C GLN A 224 -4.09 -0.61 13.87
N GLY A 225 -3.06 0.07 14.39
CA GLY A 225 -1.82 0.34 13.68
C GLY A 225 -1.86 1.53 12.72
N GLU A 226 -0.95 1.48 11.78
CA GLU A 226 -0.77 2.42 10.69
C GLU A 226 -1.97 2.45 9.72
N LEU A 227 -2.66 1.32 9.58
CA LEU A 227 -3.86 1.20 8.73
C LEU A 227 -4.96 2.13 9.20
N GLY A 228 -5.33 2.07 10.49
CA GLY A 228 -6.33 2.95 11.08
C GLY A 228 -5.90 4.42 11.06
N ALA A 229 -4.62 4.69 11.32
CA ALA A 229 -4.07 6.04 11.24
C ALA A 229 -4.11 6.61 9.81
N LEU A 230 -3.79 5.81 8.79
CA LEU A 230 -3.90 6.20 7.38
C LEU A 230 -5.36 6.50 7.02
N MET A 231 -6.29 5.62 7.36
CA MET A 231 -7.72 5.85 7.11
C MET A 231 -8.23 7.11 7.81
N SER A 232 -7.76 7.39 9.03
CA SER A 232 -8.07 8.63 9.76
C SER A 232 -7.57 9.87 9.02
N VAL A 233 -6.30 9.88 8.63
CA VAL A 233 -5.69 11.00 7.88
C VAL A 233 -6.44 11.25 6.57
N LEU A 234 -6.74 10.19 5.81
CA LEU A 234 -7.49 10.32 4.55
C LEU A 234 -8.92 10.82 4.78
N GLY A 235 -9.59 10.37 5.86
CA GLY A 235 -10.92 10.84 6.22
C GLY A 235 -11.00 12.33 6.60
N HIS A 236 -9.87 12.94 7.02
CA HIS A 236 -9.80 14.35 7.44
C HIS A 236 -9.04 15.25 6.45
N CYS A 237 -8.48 14.71 5.38
CA CYS A 237 -7.77 15.46 4.35
C CYS A 237 -8.36 15.20 2.96
N GLU A 238 -9.40 15.95 2.59
CA GLU A 238 -10.05 15.83 1.28
C GLU A 238 -9.06 15.97 0.10
N PRO A 239 -8.10 16.92 0.10
CA PRO A 239 -7.11 17.00 -0.98
C PRO A 239 -6.20 15.76 -1.05
N CYS A 240 -5.87 15.15 0.09
CA CYS A 240 -5.06 13.93 0.14
C CYS A 240 -5.84 12.74 -0.42
N ASP A 241 -7.10 12.58 -0.03
CA ASP A 241 -7.98 11.48 -0.44
C ASP A 241 -8.21 11.47 -1.96
N LYS A 242 -8.39 12.64 -2.57
CA LYS A 242 -8.47 12.81 -4.04
C LYS A 242 -7.20 12.39 -4.79
N LYS A 243 -6.08 12.21 -4.09
CA LYS A 243 -4.80 11.76 -4.65
C LYS A 243 -4.55 10.28 -4.40
N ILE A 244 -5.54 9.53 -3.92
CA ILE A 244 -5.44 8.09 -3.75
C ILE A 244 -6.20 7.37 -4.86
N LYS A 245 -5.53 6.43 -5.53
CA LYS A 245 -6.16 5.45 -6.40
C LYS A 245 -6.52 4.23 -5.57
N TYR A 246 -7.78 3.82 -5.61
CA TYR A 246 -8.22 2.59 -4.97
C TYR A 246 -8.27 1.48 -6.01
N THR A 247 -7.81 0.30 -5.61
CA THR A 247 -7.83 -0.91 -6.43
C THR A 247 -8.71 -1.96 -5.80
N GLY A 248 -9.21 -2.86 -6.64
CA GLY A 248 -10.01 -3.99 -6.19
C GLY A 248 -9.20 -4.90 -5.27
N PHE A 249 -9.90 -5.57 -4.36
CA PHE A 249 -9.34 -6.45 -3.33
C PHE A 249 -8.26 -7.42 -3.84
N ARG A 250 -8.46 -8.01 -5.02
CA ARG A 250 -7.55 -9.01 -5.61
C ARG A 250 -6.36 -8.43 -6.39
N THR A 251 -6.23 -7.10 -6.44
CA THR A 251 -5.16 -6.44 -7.24
C THR A 251 -3.80 -6.62 -6.59
N PHE A 252 -3.64 -6.19 -5.33
CA PHE A 252 -2.39 -6.30 -4.59
C PHE A 252 -2.52 -7.05 -3.28
N ASN A 253 -3.72 -7.52 -2.95
CA ASN A 253 -3.98 -7.95 -1.59
C ASN A 253 -5.08 -9.01 -1.54
N SER A 254 -5.01 -9.99 -2.45
CA SER A 254 -5.85 -11.17 -2.33
C SER A 254 -5.56 -11.82 -0.99
N MET A 255 -6.53 -11.83 -0.07
CA MET A 255 -6.30 -12.50 1.21
C MET A 255 -6.60 -13.98 1.07
N TYR A 256 -5.80 -14.83 1.69
CA TYR A 256 -6.14 -16.26 1.79
C TYR A 256 -7.52 -16.47 2.45
N PRO A 257 -8.44 -17.31 1.91
CA PRO A 257 -8.31 -18.19 0.73
C PRO A 257 -9.03 -17.62 -0.52
N CYS A 258 -9.10 -16.30 -0.66
CA CYS A 258 -9.79 -15.58 -1.73
C CYS A 258 -8.94 -15.24 -2.95
N GLN A 259 -7.72 -15.76 -3.03
CA GLN A 259 -6.91 -15.65 -4.22
C GLN A 259 -7.49 -16.47 -5.38
N GLY A 260 -7.20 -16.05 -6.60
CA GLY A 260 -7.53 -16.80 -7.80
C GLY A 260 -6.55 -16.51 -8.94
N PRO A 261 -6.76 -17.12 -10.13
CA PRO A 261 -5.85 -16.98 -11.25
C PRO A 261 -5.65 -15.51 -11.65
N GLY A 262 -4.40 -15.13 -11.90
CA GLY A 262 -4.03 -13.79 -12.37
C GLY A 262 -3.81 -12.74 -11.27
N ASP A 263 -4.07 -13.06 -10.00
CA ASP A 263 -3.78 -12.19 -8.86
C ASP A 263 -2.29 -11.90 -8.77
N LEU A 264 -1.93 -10.65 -8.47
CA LEU A 264 -0.52 -10.28 -8.39
C LEU A 264 0.11 -10.80 -7.09
N VAL A 265 -0.59 -10.61 -5.97
CA VAL A 265 -0.09 -10.88 -4.61
C VAL A 265 -1.17 -11.55 -3.78
N VAL A 266 -0.80 -12.63 -3.09
CA VAL A 266 -1.57 -13.17 -1.96
C VAL A 266 -0.98 -12.69 -0.65
N HIS A 267 -1.83 -12.19 0.23
CA HIS A 267 -1.48 -11.75 1.57
C HIS A 267 -2.14 -12.70 2.58
N VAL A 268 -1.38 -13.12 3.58
CA VAL A 268 -1.80 -14.11 4.57
C VAL A 268 -1.81 -13.48 5.98
N PRO A 269 -2.56 -12.37 6.20
CA PRO A 269 -2.41 -11.53 7.38
C PRO A 269 -2.78 -12.28 8.67
N GLY A 270 -1.89 -12.20 9.66
CA GLY A 270 -2.14 -12.74 11.01
C GLY A 270 -2.12 -14.28 11.09
N ILE A 271 -1.83 -14.97 9.98
CA ILE A 271 -1.57 -16.40 9.99
C ILE A 271 -0.12 -16.60 10.40
N LYS A 272 0.08 -17.22 11.55
CA LYS A 272 1.41 -17.60 12.05
C LYS A 272 1.91 -18.92 11.45
N ASP A 273 1.03 -19.61 10.74
CA ASP A 273 1.28 -20.89 10.12
C ASP A 273 2.12 -20.68 8.85
N ARG A 274 3.40 -21.03 8.94
CA ARG A 274 4.36 -20.84 7.85
C ARG A 274 4.05 -21.73 6.66
N ASP A 275 3.43 -22.87 6.94
CA ASP A 275 3.15 -23.92 5.96
C ASP A 275 2.26 -23.38 4.83
N ILE A 276 1.41 -22.39 5.10
CA ILE A 276 0.57 -21.78 4.06
C ILE A 276 1.39 -21.01 3.03
N LEU A 277 2.40 -20.24 3.46
CA LEU A 277 3.27 -19.52 2.52
C LEU A 277 4.12 -20.50 1.73
N ASP A 278 4.67 -21.53 2.39
CA ASP A 278 5.49 -22.56 1.73
C ASP A 278 4.68 -23.31 0.68
N ILE A 279 3.40 -23.58 0.95
CA ILE A 279 2.51 -24.20 -0.05
C ILE A 279 2.29 -23.29 -1.24
N PHE A 280 2.08 -21.98 -1.06
CA PHE A 280 2.03 -21.07 -2.20
C PHE A 280 3.34 -21.08 -2.99
N MET A 281 4.48 -21.23 -2.32
CA MET A 281 5.78 -21.34 -2.99
C MET A 281 5.91 -22.61 -3.82
N ASP A 282 5.41 -23.73 -3.32
CA ASP A 282 5.55 -25.04 -3.96
C ASP A 282 4.48 -25.31 -5.04
N SER A 283 3.32 -24.67 -4.95
CA SER A 283 2.16 -24.94 -5.82
C SER A 283 1.85 -23.86 -6.86
N THR A 284 2.58 -22.74 -6.87
CA THR A 284 2.33 -21.63 -7.80
C THR A 284 3.25 -21.70 -9.02
N ASP A 285 2.67 -21.72 -10.21
CA ASP A 285 3.36 -21.29 -11.42
C ASP A 285 3.47 -19.76 -11.41
N PHE A 286 4.64 -19.27 -11.01
CA PHE A 286 4.91 -17.85 -10.90
C PHE A 286 4.89 -17.10 -12.24
N GLU A 287 5.08 -17.77 -13.38
CA GLU A 287 4.98 -17.08 -14.66
C GLU A 287 3.52 -16.70 -14.95
N THR A 288 2.59 -17.63 -14.74
CA THR A 288 1.18 -17.41 -15.06
C THR A 288 0.35 -16.88 -13.90
N GLY A 289 0.82 -17.03 -12.66
CA GLY A 289 0.05 -16.79 -11.44
C GLY A 289 -1.06 -17.81 -11.23
N ILE A 290 -1.01 -18.95 -11.92
CA ILE A 290 -1.87 -20.09 -11.67
C ILE A 290 -1.23 -20.89 -10.54
N TYR A 291 -2.01 -21.23 -9.52
CA TYR A 291 -1.56 -22.16 -8.48
C TYR A 291 -2.34 -23.46 -8.62
N GLU A 292 -1.63 -24.54 -8.95
CA GLU A 292 -2.21 -25.86 -9.15
C GLU A 292 -2.13 -26.62 -7.84
N HIS A 293 -3.27 -27.10 -7.35
CA HIS A 293 -3.31 -27.91 -6.13
C HIS A 293 -2.77 -27.20 -4.89
N ALA A 294 -3.29 -26.02 -4.54
CA ALA A 294 -3.36 -25.75 -3.11
C ALA A 294 -4.15 -26.94 -2.53
N PRO A 295 -3.54 -27.82 -1.69
CA PRO A 295 -4.32 -28.79 -0.95
C PRO A 295 -5.45 -28.01 -0.26
N GLU A 296 -6.56 -28.65 0.06
CA GLU A 296 -7.61 -28.04 0.89
C GLU A 296 -7.03 -27.65 2.26
N LEU A 297 -6.19 -26.61 2.29
CA LEU A 297 -5.46 -26.09 3.43
C LEU A 297 -6.43 -25.58 4.48
N SER A 298 -7.65 -25.31 4.03
CA SER A 298 -8.79 -25.11 4.86
C SER A 298 -10.05 -25.29 4.02
N PRO A 299 -11.11 -25.94 4.53
CA PRO A 299 -12.44 -25.88 3.91
C PRO A 299 -13.07 -24.48 3.98
N LYS A 300 -12.31 -23.46 4.44
CA LYS A 300 -12.73 -22.07 4.44
C LYS A 300 -12.95 -21.64 3.00
N LYS A 301 -14.23 -21.51 2.64
CA LYS A 301 -14.62 -20.80 1.42
C LYS A 301 -14.23 -19.35 1.59
N CYS A 302 -13.76 -18.74 0.50
CA CYS A 302 -13.61 -17.29 0.45
C CYS A 302 -14.93 -16.64 0.88
N PRO A 303 -14.96 -15.86 1.98
CA PRO A 303 -16.20 -15.25 2.47
C PRO A 303 -16.66 -14.07 1.61
N VAL A 304 -15.84 -13.68 0.63
CA VAL A 304 -16.09 -12.57 -0.28
C VAL A 304 -16.82 -13.10 -1.51
N ILE A 305 -17.98 -12.51 -1.80
CA ILE A 305 -18.66 -12.74 -3.07
C ILE A 305 -17.94 -11.92 -4.13
N GLU A 306 -17.27 -12.59 -5.07
CA GLU A 306 -16.57 -11.94 -6.17
C GLU A 306 -17.54 -11.09 -7.00
N ARG A 307 -17.42 -9.78 -6.81
CA ARG A 307 -17.79 -8.80 -7.82
C ARG A 307 -16.57 -7.91 -7.95
N GLU A 308 -15.77 -8.12 -8.99
CA GLU A 308 -14.65 -7.23 -9.31
C GLU A 308 -15.15 -5.78 -9.23
N HIS A 309 -14.40 -4.93 -8.50
CA HIS A 309 -14.80 -3.54 -8.34
C HIS A 309 -14.37 -2.76 -9.57
N GLU A 310 -15.34 -2.18 -10.26
CA GLU A 310 -15.13 -1.08 -11.21
C GLU A 310 -14.93 0.27 -10.49
N CYS A 311 -14.71 0.27 -9.17
CA CYS A 311 -14.58 1.51 -8.40
C CYS A 311 -13.20 2.13 -8.62
N THR A 312 -13.16 3.29 -9.26
CA THR A 312 -11.91 4.02 -9.57
C THR A 312 -11.51 5.03 -8.50
N ASP A 313 -12.42 5.40 -7.58
CA ASP A 313 -12.14 6.37 -6.51
C ASP A 313 -12.92 6.06 -5.21
N ARG A 314 -12.45 6.57 -4.05
CA ARG A 314 -13.11 6.34 -2.76
C ARG A 314 -14.55 6.79 -2.75
N MET A 315 -14.87 7.89 -3.40
CA MET A 315 -16.24 8.41 -3.49
C MET A 315 -17.15 7.53 -4.35
N SER A 316 -16.61 6.79 -5.31
CA SER A 316 -17.33 5.83 -6.16
C SER A 316 -17.58 4.55 -5.38
N CYS A 317 -16.58 4.08 -4.62
CA CYS A 317 -16.77 3.09 -3.55
C CYS A 317 -17.86 3.59 -2.59
N ASP A 318 -17.65 4.73 -1.94
CA ASP A 318 -18.55 5.30 -0.95
C ASP A 318 -19.95 5.60 -1.53
N ARG A 319 -20.11 5.98 -2.81
CA ARG A 319 -21.43 6.14 -3.45
C ARG A 319 -22.11 4.80 -3.72
N LEU A 320 -21.35 3.79 -4.18
CA LEU A 320 -21.83 2.41 -4.23
C LEU A 320 -22.22 1.90 -2.84
N TYR A 321 -21.58 2.40 -1.78
CA TYR A 321 -21.77 1.96 -0.39
C TYR A 321 -22.71 2.83 0.46
N HIS A 322 -23.02 4.07 0.07
CA HIS A 322 -23.97 4.97 0.75
C HIS A 322 -25.40 4.76 0.27
N GLY A 323 -25.60 4.22 -0.93
CA GLY A 323 -26.90 3.67 -1.37
C GLY A 323 -27.37 2.46 -0.55
N LEU A 324 -26.50 1.84 0.26
CA LEU A 324 -26.75 0.59 0.98
C LEU A 324 -27.39 0.76 2.37
N ASN A 325 -27.68 1.99 2.81
CA ASN A 325 -28.53 2.20 4.00
C ASN A 325 -30.01 1.85 3.75
N THR A 326 -30.37 1.39 2.54
CA THR A 326 -31.73 0.93 2.20
C THR A 326 -31.72 -0.46 1.55
N HIS A 327 -31.23 -1.51 2.21
CA HIS A 327 -31.48 -2.93 1.86
C HIS A 327 -31.27 -3.40 0.39
N ARG A 328 -30.70 -2.61 -0.52
CA ARG A 328 -30.53 -3.01 -1.92
C ARG A 328 -29.13 -3.55 -2.14
N LYS A 329 -29.08 -4.78 -2.64
CA LYS A 329 -27.89 -5.54 -3.03
C LYS A 329 -26.99 -4.73 -3.97
N CYS A 330 -25.69 -5.00 -3.97
CA CYS A 330 -24.72 -4.50 -4.95
C CYS A 330 -25.31 -4.52 -6.37
N PRO A 331 -25.03 -3.53 -7.23
CA PRO A 331 -25.63 -3.48 -8.56
C PRO A 331 -25.33 -4.78 -9.33
N PRO A 332 -26.31 -5.31 -10.10
CA PRO A 332 -26.06 -6.43 -10.99
C PRO A 332 -25.08 -6.01 -12.09
N SER A 333 -24.11 -6.87 -12.39
CA SER A 333 -23.11 -6.64 -13.43
C SER A 333 -23.75 -6.52 -14.81
N THR A 334 -23.47 -5.44 -15.54
CA THR A 334 -23.71 -5.37 -17.00
C THR A 334 -22.56 -5.95 -17.82
N ALA A 335 -21.61 -6.66 -17.19
CA ALA A 335 -20.60 -7.45 -17.89
C ALA A 335 -21.20 -8.73 -18.48
N THR A 336 -22.14 -8.58 -19.41
CA THR A 336 -22.30 -9.57 -20.47
C THR A 336 -21.24 -9.23 -21.50
N VAL A 337 -20.18 -10.05 -21.54
CA VAL A 337 -19.33 -10.17 -22.73
C VAL A 337 -20.27 -10.26 -23.92
N ARG A 338 -20.25 -9.22 -24.75
CA ARG A 338 -21.01 -9.15 -25.99
C ARG A 338 -20.33 -10.10 -26.98
N ALA A 339 -20.52 -11.41 -26.79
CA ALA A 339 -20.38 -12.38 -27.84
C ALA A 339 -21.45 -12.02 -28.89
N ARG A 340 -21.03 -11.29 -29.93
CA ARG A 340 -21.89 -11.03 -31.10
C ARG A 340 -22.25 -12.38 -31.71
N ARG A 341 -23.49 -12.82 -31.47
CA ARG A 341 -24.27 -13.61 -32.42
C ARG A 341 -24.37 -12.81 -33.72
N GLY A 342 -23.69 -13.26 -34.77
CA GLY A 342 -24.15 -13.08 -36.14
C GLY A 342 -25.11 -14.22 -36.46
N GLN A 343 -26.40 -13.91 -36.60
CA GLN A 343 -27.38 -14.82 -37.17
C GLN A 343 -27.25 -14.85 -38.70
N ASN A 344 -27.34 -16.07 -39.23
CA ASN A 344 -28.01 -16.46 -40.48
C ASN A 344 -27.75 -15.64 -41.74
N GLY A 345 -26.87 -16.18 -42.59
CA GLY A 345 -26.95 -16.03 -44.04
C GLY A 345 -26.90 -17.42 -44.68
N THR A 346 -28.07 -17.96 -45.06
CA THR A 346 -28.18 -19.05 -46.02
C THR A 346 -27.65 -18.57 -47.37
N GLY A 347 -26.43 -19.00 -47.72
CA GLY A 347 -25.79 -18.71 -49.00
C GLY A 347 -25.24 -19.99 -49.61
N ALA A 348 -25.71 -20.29 -50.82
CA ALA A 348 -25.44 -21.50 -51.58
C ALA A 348 -23.95 -21.84 -51.73
N VAL A 349 -23.65 -23.14 -51.70
CA VAL A 349 -22.36 -23.73 -52.07
C VAL A 349 -22.16 -23.62 -53.58
N PRO A 350 -21.11 -22.97 -54.09
CA PRO A 350 -20.67 -23.16 -55.47
C PRO A 350 -19.89 -24.47 -55.56
N ARG A 351 -20.35 -25.35 -56.45
CA ARG A 351 -19.60 -26.52 -56.91
C ARG A 351 -18.29 -26.04 -57.55
N VAL A 352 -17.15 -26.50 -57.02
CA VAL A 352 -15.86 -26.45 -57.71
C VAL A 352 -15.80 -27.66 -58.66
N PRO A 353 -15.56 -27.47 -59.98
CA PRO A 353 -15.33 -28.57 -60.89
C PRO A 353 -13.94 -29.18 -60.67
N GLY A 354 -13.90 -30.52 -60.64
CA GLY A 354 -12.69 -31.30 -60.42
C GLY A 354 -11.62 -31.09 -61.49
N ALA A 355 -10.39 -30.93 -61.04
CA ALA A 355 -9.19 -31.16 -61.82
C ALA A 355 -8.71 -32.60 -61.56
N GLY A 356 -8.34 -33.28 -62.65
CA GLY A 356 -8.16 -34.73 -62.75
C GLY A 356 -6.91 -35.32 -62.08
N PRO A 357 -6.66 -36.62 -62.31
CA PRO A 357 -5.69 -37.41 -61.57
C PRO A 357 -4.25 -37.17 -62.06
N GLY A 358 -3.34 -36.94 -61.11
CA GLY A 358 -1.89 -36.99 -61.33
C GLY A 358 -1.34 -38.43 -61.23
N PRO A 359 -0.22 -38.74 -61.90
CA PRO A 359 0.26 -40.10 -62.11
C PRO A 359 0.92 -40.68 -60.84
N GLY A 360 0.79 -42.00 -60.70
CA GLY A 360 1.31 -42.77 -59.58
C GLY A 360 2.84 -42.91 -59.54
N PRO A 361 3.37 -43.52 -58.46
CA PRO A 361 4.80 -43.78 -58.32
C PRO A 361 5.17 -45.12 -58.96
N GLY A 362 6.32 -45.17 -59.62
CA GLY A 362 7.11 -46.41 -59.76
C GLY A 362 8.40 -46.27 -58.96
N PRO A 363 9.26 -47.30 -58.89
CA PRO A 363 9.13 -48.67 -59.38
C PRO A 363 8.62 -49.69 -58.34
#